data_AF-A0A345QET3-F1
#
_entry.id   AF-A0A345QET3-F1
#
_cell.length_a   1.000
_cell.length_b   1.000
_cell.length_c   1.000
_cell.angle_alpha   90.00
_cell.angle_beta   90.00
_cell.angle_gamma   90.00
#
_symmetry.space_group_name_H-M   'P 1'
#
loop_
_entity.id
_entity.type
_entity.pdbx_description
1 polymer ?
#
loop_
_entity_poly.entity_id
_entity_poly.type
_entity_poly.pdbx_seq_one_letter_code
_entity_poly.pdbx_strand_id
1 'polypeptide(L)'
;MTMNLRLLVAAIASVAPAAVLAQSINFGDDASQWSNDGECDDRRFRGAGMAQGLDRDDIGHDATDCKAGFDAGKLMIWDFAAAKAATQCSAINFGDDKSEWPDDGQCDDYRFDGPGADFVLLSEDIGHDASDCRQLCDLGQIAVRDY
;
A
#
# COMPACT_ATOMS: atom_id res chain seq x y z
N MET A 1 9.96 35.04 -63.22
CA MET A 1 10.11 35.10 -61.75
C MET A 1 9.87 33.71 -61.19
N THR A 2 10.93 32.99 -60.84
CA THR A 2 10.91 31.67 -60.21
C THR A 2 10.86 31.85 -58.68
N MET A 3 9.87 31.26 -58.01
CA MET A 3 9.86 31.14 -56.55
C MET A 3 9.80 29.66 -56.18
N ASN A 4 10.94 29.15 -55.70
CA ASN A 4 11.11 27.81 -55.15
C ASN A 4 10.49 27.77 -53.74
N LEU A 5 9.38 27.06 -53.58
CA LEU A 5 8.81 26.79 -52.26
C LEU A 5 9.54 25.59 -51.66
N ARG A 6 10.42 25.85 -50.69
CA ARG A 6 11.15 24.82 -49.94
C ARG A 6 10.19 24.07 -49.02
N LEU A 7 10.18 22.74 -49.17
CA LEU A 7 9.59 21.77 -48.26
C LEU A 7 10.10 22.00 -46.83
N LEU A 8 9.20 22.12 -45.85
CA LEU A 8 9.48 21.88 -44.44
C LEU A 8 8.73 20.62 -44.02
N VAL A 9 9.46 19.52 -43.94
CA VAL A 9 8.97 18.28 -43.32
C VAL A 9 9.06 18.47 -41.82
N ALA A 10 7.91 18.58 -41.14
CA ALA A 10 7.85 18.55 -39.68
C ALA A 10 8.01 17.09 -39.23
N ALA A 11 9.14 16.76 -38.63
CA ALA A 11 9.34 15.48 -37.95
C ALA A 11 8.52 15.49 -36.65
N ILE A 12 7.43 14.73 -36.62
CA ILE A 12 6.66 14.48 -35.40
C ILE A 12 7.49 13.49 -34.59
N ALA A 13 8.10 13.95 -33.50
CA ALA A 13 8.78 13.09 -32.55
C ALA A 13 7.74 12.26 -31.80
N SER A 14 7.63 10.98 -32.14
CA SER A 14 6.86 9.99 -31.40
C SER A 14 7.42 9.88 -29.98
N VAL A 15 6.68 10.38 -29.00
CA VAL A 15 6.94 10.11 -27.58
C VAL A 15 6.65 8.63 -27.35
N ALA A 16 7.71 7.83 -27.18
CA ALA A 16 7.57 6.47 -26.72
C ALA A 16 6.99 6.50 -25.29
N PRO A 17 6.00 5.66 -24.94
CA PRO A 17 5.64 5.45 -23.56
C PRO A 17 6.87 4.91 -22.83
N ALA A 18 7.21 5.51 -21.69
CA ALA A 18 8.21 4.96 -20.80
C ALA A 18 7.80 3.53 -20.44
N ALA A 19 8.63 2.56 -20.82
CA ALA A 19 8.50 1.20 -20.33
C ALA A 19 8.66 1.26 -18.80
N VAL A 20 7.56 1.10 -18.08
CA VAL A 20 7.58 0.77 -16.66
C VAL A 20 8.37 -0.53 -16.58
N LEU A 21 9.55 -0.48 -15.96
CA LEU A 21 10.31 -1.69 -15.63
C LEU A 21 9.38 -2.56 -14.78
N ALA A 22 8.90 -3.67 -15.36
CA ALA A 22 8.26 -4.72 -14.61
C ALA A 22 9.33 -5.31 -13.68
N GLN A 23 9.49 -4.72 -12.49
CA GLN A 23 10.23 -5.37 -11.42
C GLN A 23 9.43 -6.64 -11.10
N SER A 24 10.07 -7.80 -11.26
CA SER A 24 9.47 -9.05 -10.81
C SER A 24 9.27 -8.95 -9.30
N ILE A 25 8.01 -9.00 -8.86
CA ILE A 25 7.66 -9.00 -7.44
C ILE A 25 8.23 -10.26 -6.80
N ASN A 26 8.91 -10.10 -5.67
CA ASN A 26 9.33 -11.23 -4.85
C ASN A 26 8.26 -11.52 -3.78
N PHE A 27 7.40 -12.49 -4.08
CA PHE A 27 6.35 -12.94 -3.17
C PHE A 27 6.90 -13.69 -1.95
N GLY A 28 8.10 -14.26 -2.03
CA GLY A 28 8.74 -14.98 -0.92
C GLY A 28 8.42 -16.48 -0.91
N ASP A 29 8.13 -17.04 0.27
CA ASP A 29 7.76 -18.44 0.49
C ASP A 29 6.41 -18.58 1.23
N ASP A 30 6.03 -19.81 1.61
CA ASP A 30 4.81 -20.12 2.35
C ASP A 30 5.15 -20.64 3.77
N ALA A 31 6.06 -19.95 4.47
CA ALA A 31 6.51 -20.37 5.80
C ALA A 31 5.63 -19.87 6.96
N SER A 32 4.68 -18.97 6.70
CA SER A 32 3.72 -18.52 7.72
C SER A 32 2.79 -19.66 8.14
N GLN A 33 2.24 -19.57 9.35
CA GLN A 33 1.17 -20.46 9.79
C GLN A 33 -0.17 -20.19 9.07
N TRP A 34 -0.29 -19.02 8.44
CA TRP A 34 -1.48 -18.57 7.71
C TRP A 34 -1.38 -18.79 6.19
N SER A 35 -0.21 -19.21 5.68
CA SER A 35 -0.05 -19.44 4.24
C SER A 35 -1.01 -20.49 3.69
N ASN A 36 -1.47 -20.30 2.45
CA ASN A 36 -2.38 -21.20 1.74
C ASN A 36 -3.79 -21.29 2.35
N ASP A 37 -4.26 -20.23 3.00
CA ASP A 37 -5.62 -20.13 3.53
C ASP A 37 -6.59 -19.37 2.60
N GLY A 38 -6.06 -18.75 1.53
CA GLY A 38 -6.81 -18.03 0.51
C GLY A 38 -6.88 -16.51 0.70
N GLU A 39 -6.23 -15.97 1.74
CA GLU A 39 -6.04 -14.55 1.99
C GLU A 39 -4.53 -14.22 1.93
N CYS A 40 -4.18 -12.94 1.68
CA CYS A 40 -2.79 -12.51 1.67
C CYS A 40 -2.42 -11.87 3.02
N ASP A 41 -1.50 -12.45 3.77
CA ASP A 41 -1.03 -11.93 5.07
C ASP A 41 0.12 -10.93 4.94
N ASP A 42 0.72 -10.85 3.75
CA ASP A 42 1.88 -9.98 3.52
C ASP A 42 1.46 -8.52 3.35
N ARG A 43 1.62 -7.73 4.43
CA ARG A 43 1.29 -6.30 4.46
C ARG A 43 2.03 -5.42 3.45
N ARG A 44 3.00 -5.93 2.68
CA ARG A 44 3.56 -5.25 1.50
C ARG A 44 2.54 -5.08 0.37
N PHE A 45 1.45 -5.84 0.39
CA PHE A 45 0.32 -5.72 -0.51
C PHE A 45 -0.84 -4.93 0.13
N ARG A 46 -1.84 -4.59 -0.69
CA ARG A 46 -3.10 -3.97 -0.29
C ARG A 46 -4.24 -4.44 -1.20
N GLY A 47 -5.49 -4.23 -0.79
CA GLY A 47 -6.68 -4.48 -1.60
C GLY A 47 -7.55 -5.63 -1.09
N ALA A 48 -8.52 -6.04 -1.90
CA ALA A 48 -9.62 -6.91 -1.50
C ALA A 48 -9.26 -8.38 -1.25
N GLY A 49 -7.98 -8.76 -1.38
CA GLY A 49 -7.49 -10.11 -1.09
C GLY A 49 -6.60 -10.20 0.15
N MET A 50 -6.52 -9.14 0.94
CA MET A 50 -5.72 -9.14 2.18
C MET A 50 -6.44 -9.88 3.31
N ALA A 51 -5.68 -10.50 4.19
CA ALA A 51 -6.15 -11.06 5.45
C ALA A 51 -6.62 -9.95 6.42
N GLN A 52 -7.43 -10.34 7.41
CA GLN A 52 -7.99 -9.42 8.41
C GLN A 52 -7.01 -9.08 9.54
N GLY A 53 -5.97 -9.89 9.73
CA GLY A 53 -4.83 -9.61 10.58
C GLY A 53 -3.56 -9.52 9.73
N LEU A 54 -2.66 -8.60 10.06
CA LEU A 54 -1.40 -8.43 9.35
C LEU A 54 -0.24 -8.31 10.33
N ASP A 55 0.59 -9.34 10.37
CA ASP A 55 1.80 -9.36 11.17
C ASP A 55 3.02 -8.98 10.31
N ARG A 56 3.98 -8.25 10.87
CA ARG A 56 5.28 -8.03 10.20
C ARG A 56 6.08 -9.32 10.04
N ASP A 57 5.84 -10.33 10.88
CA ASP A 57 6.44 -11.65 10.74
C ASP A 57 5.94 -12.41 9.50
N ASP A 58 4.80 -12.02 8.90
CA ASP A 58 4.25 -12.65 7.69
C ASP A 58 4.75 -12.00 6.37
N ILE A 59 5.60 -10.99 6.47
CA ILE A 59 6.19 -10.32 5.29
C ILE A 59 6.99 -11.32 4.45
N GLY A 60 6.50 -11.62 3.25
CA GLY A 60 7.12 -12.56 2.32
C GLY A 60 7.02 -14.03 2.71
N HIS A 61 6.08 -14.35 3.60
CA HIS A 61 5.86 -15.71 4.08
C HIS A 61 4.47 -16.26 3.74
N ASP A 62 3.78 -15.62 2.80
CA ASP A 62 2.52 -16.08 2.22
C ASP A 62 2.48 -15.88 0.69
N ALA A 63 3.42 -16.52 0.02
CA ALA A 63 3.68 -16.26 -1.39
C ALA A 63 2.56 -16.75 -2.31
N THR A 64 1.98 -17.92 -2.04
CA THR A 64 0.97 -18.54 -2.91
C THR A 64 -0.29 -17.69 -2.99
N ASP A 65 -0.82 -17.23 -1.87
CA ASP A 65 -2.07 -16.47 -1.84
C ASP A 65 -1.88 -15.02 -2.28
N CYS A 66 -0.81 -14.35 -1.81
CA CYS A 66 -0.48 -13.01 -2.29
C CYS A 66 -0.23 -12.98 -3.80
N LYS A 67 0.42 -14.00 -4.37
CA LYS A 67 0.59 -14.11 -5.82
C LYS A 67 -0.75 -14.32 -6.53
N ALA A 68 -1.60 -15.22 -6.03
CA ALA A 68 -2.90 -15.48 -6.63
C ALA A 68 -3.79 -14.22 -6.60
N GLY A 69 -3.81 -13.50 -5.49
CA GLY A 69 -4.55 -12.25 -5.35
C GLY A 69 -4.02 -11.14 -6.26
N PHE A 70 -2.70 -11.03 -6.42
CA PHE A 70 -2.06 -10.08 -7.33
C PHE A 70 -2.38 -10.40 -8.80
N ASP A 71 -2.22 -11.66 -9.23
CA ASP A 71 -2.52 -12.11 -10.59
C ASP A 71 -4.02 -11.93 -10.93
N ALA A 72 -4.90 -12.07 -9.94
CA ALA A 72 -6.34 -11.85 -10.08
C ALA A 72 -6.74 -10.36 -10.06
N GLY A 73 -5.79 -9.44 -9.87
CA GLY A 73 -6.04 -8.00 -9.76
C GLY A 73 -6.79 -7.59 -8.48
N LYS A 74 -6.83 -8.46 -7.47
CA LYS A 74 -7.40 -8.16 -6.15
C LYS A 74 -6.39 -7.45 -5.24
N LEU A 75 -5.10 -7.68 -5.48
CA LEU A 75 -4.01 -7.10 -4.72
C LEU A 75 -3.16 -6.17 -5.56
N MET A 76 -2.61 -5.16 -4.90
CA MET A 76 -1.63 -4.21 -5.43
C MET A 76 -0.49 -4.07 -4.44
N ILE A 77 0.71 -3.71 -4.91
CA ILE A 77 1.81 -3.37 -4.01
C ILE A 77 1.46 -2.08 -3.27
N TRP A 78 1.62 -2.11 -1.95
CA TRP A 78 1.53 -0.92 -1.13
C TRP A 78 2.87 -0.18 -1.16
N ASP A 79 2.87 0.99 -1.80
CA ASP A 79 4.02 1.91 -1.83
C ASP A 79 3.81 3.02 -0.81
N PHE A 80 4.68 3.09 0.20
CA PHE A 80 4.55 4.06 1.29
C PHE A 80 4.72 5.51 0.83
N ALA A 81 5.57 5.78 -0.16
CA ALA A 81 5.80 7.15 -0.63
C ALA A 81 4.57 7.68 -1.37
N ALA A 82 3.97 6.86 -2.23
CA ALA A 82 2.73 7.16 -2.92
C ALA A 82 1.55 7.23 -1.94
N ALA A 83 1.46 6.30 -0.98
CA ALA A 83 0.46 6.33 0.08
C ALA A 83 0.52 7.64 0.88
N LYS A 84 1.73 8.01 1.33
CA LYS A 84 1.94 9.25 2.09
C LYS A 84 1.59 10.49 1.28
N ALA A 85 1.85 10.50 -0.03
CA ALA A 85 1.47 11.60 -0.91
C ALA A 85 -0.05 11.71 -1.11
N ALA A 86 -0.77 10.58 -1.10
CA ALA A 86 -2.21 10.53 -1.27
C ALA A 86 -3.00 10.73 0.04
N THR A 87 -2.39 10.41 1.18
CA THR A 87 -3.03 10.47 2.50
C THR A 87 -3.35 11.92 2.89
N GLN A 88 -4.62 12.19 3.17
CA GLN A 88 -5.10 13.48 3.69
C GLN A 88 -5.53 13.33 5.15
N CYS A 89 -4.59 13.39 6.10
CA CYS A 89 -4.84 13.13 7.53
C CYS A 89 -6.00 13.96 8.11
N SER A 90 -6.14 15.22 7.68
CA SER A 90 -7.23 16.10 8.14
C SER A 90 -8.63 15.67 7.70
N ALA A 91 -8.75 14.78 6.70
CA ALA A 91 -10.02 14.25 6.21
C ALA A 91 -10.40 12.90 6.83
N ILE A 92 -9.50 12.29 7.62
CA ILE A 92 -9.71 10.96 8.18
C ILE A 92 -10.47 11.06 9.51
N ASN A 93 -11.52 10.24 9.64
CA ASN A 93 -12.09 9.92 10.94
C ASN A 93 -11.27 8.81 11.61
N PHE A 94 -10.44 9.20 12.58
CA PHE A 94 -9.62 8.30 13.38
C PHE A 94 -10.40 7.56 14.47
N GLY A 95 -11.63 7.98 14.79
CA GLY A 95 -12.48 7.28 15.76
C GLY A 95 -12.19 7.64 17.22
N ASP A 96 -12.07 6.63 18.09
CA ASP A 96 -11.80 6.75 19.53
C ASP A 96 -10.57 5.95 19.98
N ASP A 97 -10.26 5.96 21.29
CA ASP A 97 -9.10 5.28 21.90
C ASP A 97 -9.60 4.10 22.77
N LYS A 98 -10.15 3.07 22.12
CA LYS A 98 -10.78 1.91 22.78
C LYS A 98 -10.28 0.55 22.28
N SER A 99 -9.13 0.50 21.60
CA SER A 99 -8.43 -0.74 21.28
C SER A 99 -7.89 -1.40 22.56
N GLU A 100 -7.19 -2.53 22.41
CA GLU A 100 -6.49 -3.17 23.53
C GLU A 100 -5.31 -2.30 24.04
N TRP A 101 -4.69 -1.51 23.16
CA TRP A 101 -3.45 -0.78 23.41
C TRP A 101 -3.50 0.73 23.03
N PRO A 102 -4.48 1.51 23.51
CA PRO A 102 -4.52 2.93 23.17
C PRO A 102 -3.37 3.69 23.84
N ASP A 103 -2.90 4.75 23.17
CA ASP A 103 -1.88 5.68 23.65
C ASP A 103 -0.50 5.02 23.93
N ASP A 104 -0.12 4.00 23.15
CA ASP A 104 1.16 3.29 23.27
C ASP A 104 2.26 3.87 22.37
N GLY A 105 1.91 4.81 21.50
CA GLY A 105 2.80 5.49 20.57
C GLY A 105 2.93 4.83 19.19
N GLN A 106 2.12 3.82 18.90
CA GLN A 106 1.99 3.15 17.61
C GLN A 106 0.55 3.28 17.11
N CYS A 107 0.34 3.11 15.81
CA CYS A 107 -1.01 3.08 15.24
C CYS A 107 -1.46 1.64 15.01
N ASP A 108 -2.46 1.18 15.76
CA ASP A 108 -3.04 -0.18 15.65
C ASP A 108 -4.07 -0.31 14.52
N ASP A 109 -4.55 0.82 14.00
CA ASP A 109 -5.63 0.86 13.02
C ASP A 109 -5.21 0.26 11.67
N TYR A 110 -5.79 -0.89 11.34
CA TYR A 110 -5.54 -1.65 10.11
C TYR A 110 -5.62 -0.83 8.83
N ARG A 111 -6.35 0.30 8.79
CA ARG A 111 -6.41 1.16 7.60
C ARG A 111 -5.06 1.79 7.25
N PHE A 112 -4.10 1.78 8.17
CA PHE A 112 -2.81 2.44 8.05
C PHE A 112 -1.65 1.46 8.05
N ASP A 113 -0.55 1.88 7.46
CA ASP A 113 0.74 1.21 7.58
C ASP A 113 1.86 2.25 7.50
N GLY A 114 3.07 1.88 7.87
CA GLY A 114 4.27 2.72 7.86
C GLY A 114 5.15 2.47 9.09
N PRO A 115 6.24 3.24 9.25
CA PRO A 115 7.12 3.14 10.42
C PRO A 115 6.45 3.39 11.77
N GLY A 116 5.32 4.09 11.81
CA GLY A 116 4.55 4.32 13.05
C GLY A 116 3.41 3.32 13.27
N ALA A 117 3.11 2.45 12.31
CA ALA A 117 2.05 1.45 12.48
C ALA A 117 2.58 0.30 13.34
N ASP A 118 1.70 -0.28 14.15
CA ASP A 118 2.04 -1.40 15.03
C ASP A 118 2.60 -2.60 14.23
N PHE A 119 3.28 -3.48 14.97
CA PHE A 119 3.80 -4.73 14.46
C PHE A 119 2.67 -5.64 13.93
N VAL A 120 1.56 -5.71 14.65
CA VAL A 120 0.37 -6.48 14.29
C VAL A 120 -0.79 -5.53 14.07
N LEU A 121 -1.43 -5.60 12.90
CA LEU A 121 -2.62 -4.81 12.61
C LEU A 121 -3.83 -5.71 12.50
N LEU A 122 -4.90 -5.40 13.23
CA LEU A 122 -6.14 -6.17 13.22
C LEU A 122 -7.30 -5.32 12.71
N SER A 123 -8.14 -5.90 11.85
CA SER A 123 -9.31 -5.21 11.30
C SER A 123 -10.31 -4.76 12.38
N GLU A 124 -10.29 -5.43 13.53
CA GLU A 124 -11.08 -5.10 14.72
C GLU A 124 -10.66 -3.77 15.36
N ASP A 125 -9.42 -3.31 15.16
CA ASP A 125 -8.89 -2.05 15.72
C ASP A 125 -9.14 -0.82 14.83
N ILE A 126 -9.90 -1.00 13.74
CA ILE A 126 -10.28 0.09 12.85
C ILE A 126 -11.04 1.18 13.62
N GLY A 127 -10.42 2.36 13.72
CA GLY A 127 -10.98 3.53 14.38
C GLY A 127 -10.98 3.47 15.90
N HIS A 128 -10.14 2.62 16.50
CA HIS A 128 -10.07 2.42 17.95
C HIS A 128 -8.75 2.82 18.58
N ASP A 129 -7.86 3.44 17.81
CA ASP A 129 -6.58 3.99 18.27
C ASP A 129 -6.36 5.41 17.70
N ALA A 130 -7.28 6.32 18.03
CA ALA A 130 -7.41 7.59 17.34
C ALA A 130 -6.27 8.58 17.63
N SER A 131 -5.81 8.64 18.86
CA SER A 131 -4.81 9.62 19.33
C SER A 131 -3.45 9.37 18.68
N ASP A 132 -2.96 8.13 18.72
CA ASP A 132 -1.68 7.77 18.11
C ASP A 132 -1.75 7.79 16.59
N CYS A 133 -2.77 7.17 15.98
CA CYS A 133 -2.92 7.18 14.53
C CYS A 133 -3.01 8.61 13.96
N ARG A 134 -3.72 9.53 14.64
CA ARG A 134 -3.76 10.94 14.21
C ARG A 134 -2.38 11.59 14.26
N GLN A 135 -1.69 11.46 15.40
CA GLN A 135 -0.38 12.06 15.59
C GLN A 135 0.64 11.52 14.57
N LEU A 136 0.67 10.21 14.39
CA LEU A 136 1.59 9.53 13.48
C LEU A 136 1.28 9.83 12.00
N CYS A 137 0.00 10.04 11.66
CA CYS A 137 -0.39 10.50 10.32
C CYS A 137 0.13 11.93 10.08
N ASP A 138 -0.06 12.84 11.04
CA ASP A 138 0.41 14.23 10.92
C ASP A 138 1.94 14.34 10.83
N LEU A 139 2.67 13.42 11.48
CA LEU A 139 4.13 13.26 11.34
C LEU A 139 4.54 12.58 10.02
N GLY A 140 3.57 12.02 9.29
CA GLY A 140 3.80 11.24 8.07
C GLY A 140 4.60 9.96 8.33
N GLN A 141 4.42 9.36 9.50
CA GLN A 141 4.99 8.07 9.90
C GLN A 141 4.05 6.91 9.58
N ILE A 142 2.77 7.19 9.31
CA ILE A 142 1.82 6.25 8.73
C ILE A 142 1.14 6.87 7.51
N ALA A 143 0.57 6.02 6.67
CA ALA A 143 -0.24 6.40 5.51
C ALA A 143 -1.33 5.36 5.29
N VAL A 144 -2.44 5.76 4.65
CA VAL A 144 -3.53 4.81 4.35
C VAL A 144 -3.04 3.71 3.41
N ARG A 145 -3.50 2.48 3.67
CA ARG A 145 -3.21 1.31 2.83
C ARG A 145 -3.91 1.44 1.48
N ASP A 146 -5.21 1.70 1.48
CA ASP A 146 -6.00 1.86 0.26
C ASP A 146 -6.15 3.34 -0.13
N TYR A 147 -5.33 3.78 -1.10
CA TYR A 147 -5.25 5.15 -1.61
C TYR A 147 -5.38 5.22 -3.15
#